data_AF-A0A4R5N7C6-F1
#
_entry.id   AF-A0A4R5N7C6-F1
#
_cell.length_a   1.000
_cell.length_b   1.000
_cell.length_c   1.000
_cell.angle_alpha   90.00
_cell.angle_beta   90.00
_cell.angle_gamma   90.00
#
_symmetry.space_group_name_H-M   'P 1'
#
loop_
_entity.id
_entity.type
_entity.pdbx_description
1 polymer ?
#
loop_
_entity_poly.entity_id
_entity_poly.type
_entity_poly.pdbx_seq_one_letter_code
_entity_poly.pdbx_strand_id
1 'polypeptide(L)'
;MKIIIVTIFLALIGYIIEQHRHAKYLVERNLKQSNLNVIQDYQYEMLKHKTNMLELMLNALGYDFERFKQNDFVKIQPTTEQLQEIMATYQQEASKSRSEQIKLEVDMELRGLK
;
A
#
# COMPACT_ATOMS: atom_id res chain seq x y z
N MET A 1 6.98 25.46 8.13
CA MET A 1 7.19 24.55 6.97
C MET A 1 7.28 23.07 7.36
N LYS A 2 8.10 22.65 8.33
CA LYS A 2 8.19 21.23 8.75
C LYS A 2 6.86 20.62 9.27
N ILE A 3 6.06 21.39 10.02
CA ILE A 3 4.78 20.91 10.59
C ILE A 3 3.74 20.63 9.50
N ILE A 4 3.63 21.50 8.49
CA ILE A 4 2.66 21.36 7.39
C ILE A 4 2.93 20.10 6.57
N ILE A 5 4.20 19.76 6.34
CA ILE A 5 4.59 18.54 5.61
C ILE A 5 4.14 17.29 6.38
N VAL A 6 4.33 17.26 7.70
CA VAL A 6 3.89 16.14 8.56
C VAL A 6 2.37 16.00 8.54
N THR A 7 1.61 17.10 8.58
CA THR A 7 0.15 17.08 8.50
C THR A 7 -0.35 16.53 7.15
N ILE A 8 0.29 16.91 6.05
CA ILE A 8 -0.04 16.39 4.71
C ILE A 8 0.26 14.88 4.63
N PHE A 9 1.38 14.43 5.20
CA PHE A 9 1.73 13.01 5.27
C PHE A 9 0.72 12.21 6.10
N LEU A 10 0.31 12.71 7.27
CA LEU A 10 -0.71 12.08 8.11
C LEU A 10 -2.06 11.96 7.40
N ALA A 11 -2.48 13.00 6.67
CA ALA A 11 -3.71 12.96 5.89
C ALA A 11 -3.65 11.93 4.75
N LEU A 12 -2.51 11.83 4.06
CA LEU A 12 -2.28 10.81 3.03
C LEU A 12 -2.30 9.40 3.61
N ILE A 13 -1.67 9.19 4.77
CA ILE A 13 -1.66 7.89 5.47
C ILE A 13 -3.09 7.51 5.88
N GLY A 14 -3.85 8.42 6.48
CA GLY A 14 -5.24 8.19 6.88
C GLY A 14 -6.13 7.82 5.69
N TYR A 15 -5.98 8.54 4.57
CA TYR A 15 -6.68 8.24 3.34
C TYR A 15 -6.38 6.83 2.82
N ILE A 16 -5.11 6.39 2.84
CA ILE A 16 -4.73 5.04 2.37
C ILE A 16 -5.34 3.95 3.27
N ILE A 17 -5.35 4.15 4.58
CA ILE A 17 -5.94 3.19 5.55
C ILE A 17 -7.45 3.05 5.35
N GLU A 18 -8.14 4.17 5.13
CA GLU A 18 -9.58 4.19 4.89
C GLU A 18 -9.94 3.49 3.57
N GLN A 19 -9.17 3.73 2.51
CA GLN A 19 -9.30 2.99 1.25
C GLN A 19 -9.11 1.48 1.46
N HIS A 20 -8.13 1.06 2.27
CA HIS A 20 -7.88 -0.37 2.55
C HIS A 20 -9.09 -1.07 3.18
N ARG A 21 -9.75 -0.42 4.14
CA ARG A 21 -10.99 -0.92 4.73
C ARG A 21 -12.12 -1.01 3.71
N HIS A 22 -12.30 0.01 2.88
CA HIS A 22 -13.35 0.03 1.87
C HIS A 22 -13.16 -1.04 0.78
N ALA A 23 -11.93 -1.25 0.32
CA ALA A 23 -11.65 -2.29 -0.67
C ALA A 23 -11.96 -3.69 -0.13
N LYS A 24 -11.56 -3.99 1.12
CA LYS A 24 -11.88 -5.27 1.77
C LYS A 24 -13.39 -5.51 1.82
N TYR A 25 -14.16 -4.48 2.16
CA TYR A 25 -15.63 -4.54 2.20
C TYR A 25 -16.26 -4.74 0.81
N LEU A 26 -15.69 -4.11 -0.22
CA LEU A 26 -16.18 -4.24 -1.60
C LEU A 26 -15.92 -5.62 -2.20
N VAL A 27 -14.78 -6.24 -1.88
CA VAL A 27 -14.41 -7.61 -2.30
C VAL A 27 -15.35 -8.63 -1.66
N GLU A 28 -15.63 -8.52 -0.35
CA GLU A 28 -16.54 -9.43 0.36
C GLU A 28 -17.98 -9.38 -0.17
N ARG A 29 -18.42 -8.22 -0.68
CA ARG A 29 -19.82 -7.98 -1.10
C ARG A 29 -20.10 -8.28 -2.59
N ASN A 30 -19.09 -8.38 -3.45
CA ASN A 30 -19.26 -8.42 -4.92
C ASN A 30 -18.90 -9.75 -5.62
N LEU A 31 -18.77 -10.86 -4.88
CA LEU A 31 -18.49 -12.23 -5.38
C LEU A 31 -19.46 -12.80 -6.44
N LYS A 32 -20.31 -11.99 -7.10
CA LYS A 32 -21.32 -12.40 -8.08
C LYS A 32 -21.09 -11.95 -9.54
N GLN A 33 -19.97 -11.31 -9.91
CA GLN A 33 -19.75 -10.86 -11.30
C GLN A 33 -18.27 -10.96 -11.75
N SER A 34 -17.99 -11.83 -12.73
CA SER A 34 -16.61 -12.27 -13.03
C SER A 34 -15.65 -11.18 -13.56
N ASN A 35 -16.17 -10.13 -14.20
CA ASN A 35 -15.35 -8.99 -14.66
C ASN A 35 -15.11 -7.94 -13.57
N LEU A 36 -16.00 -7.83 -12.56
CA LEU A 36 -15.79 -6.98 -11.39
C LEU A 36 -14.71 -7.57 -10.46
N ASN A 37 -14.65 -8.90 -10.36
CA ASN A 37 -13.65 -9.58 -9.54
C ASN A 37 -12.22 -9.27 -10.00
N VAL A 38 -11.90 -9.29 -11.29
CA VAL A 38 -10.52 -9.04 -11.78
C VAL A 38 -10.07 -7.60 -11.49
N ILE A 39 -10.97 -6.62 -11.68
CA ILE A 39 -10.67 -5.22 -11.36
C ILE A 39 -10.57 -5.02 -9.84
N GLN A 40 -11.42 -5.68 -9.05
CA GLN A 40 -11.39 -5.56 -7.59
C GLN A 40 -10.21 -6.28 -6.95
N ASP A 41 -9.87 -7.49 -7.39
CA ASP A 41 -8.69 -8.23 -6.95
C ASP A 41 -7.43 -7.41 -7.23
N TYR A 42 -7.37 -6.77 -8.40
CA TYR A 42 -6.30 -5.85 -8.70
C TYR A 42 -6.30 -4.61 -7.80
N GLN A 43 -7.46 -3.97 -7.58
CA GLN A 43 -7.53 -2.82 -6.68
C GLN A 43 -7.09 -3.19 -5.26
N TYR A 44 -7.47 -4.38 -4.80
CA TYR A 44 -7.05 -4.93 -3.52
C TYR A 44 -5.54 -5.16 -3.47
N GLU A 45 -4.94 -5.83 -4.45
CA GLU A 45 -3.49 -6.07 -4.50
C GLU A 45 -2.71 -4.76 -4.63
N MET A 46 -3.16 -3.81 -5.45
CA MET A 46 -2.55 -2.48 -5.55
C MET A 46 -2.57 -1.74 -4.20
N LEU A 47 -3.66 -1.85 -3.46
CA LEU A 47 -3.83 -1.19 -2.17
C LEU A 47 -3.03 -1.85 -1.05
N LYS A 48 -2.96 -3.18 -1.07
CA LYS A 48 -2.06 -3.96 -0.22
C LYS A 48 -0.61 -3.57 -0.47
N HIS A 49 -0.20 -3.48 -1.74
CA HIS A 49 1.15 -3.02 -2.09
C HIS A 49 1.41 -1.59 -1.59
N LYS A 50 0.49 -0.65 -1.79
CA LYS A 50 0.61 0.72 -1.24
C LYS A 50 0.74 0.73 0.28
N THR A 51 0.02 -0.15 0.97
CA THR A 51 0.07 -0.27 2.43
C THR A 51 1.43 -0.82 2.88
N ASN A 52 1.95 -1.86 2.23
CA ASN A 52 3.29 -2.40 2.51
C ASN A 52 4.38 -1.35 2.29
N MET A 53 4.28 -0.57 1.20
CA MET A 53 5.25 0.50 0.92
C MET A 53 5.20 1.60 1.98
N LEU A 54 4.00 1.92 2.48
CA LEU A 54 3.80 2.88 3.57
C LEU A 54 4.42 2.39 4.87
N GLU A 55 4.22 1.12 5.20
CA GLU A 55 4.83 0.46 6.36
C GLU A 55 6.36 0.50 6.27
N LEU A 56 6.94 0.13 5.13
CA LEU A 56 8.39 0.21 4.91
C LEU A 56 8.93 1.65 5.05
N MET A 57 8.20 2.65 4.53
CA MET A 57 8.58 4.06 4.68
C MET A 57 8.53 4.51 6.14
N LEU A 58 7.48 4.13 6.88
CA LEU A 58 7.35 4.44 8.30
C LEU A 58 8.47 3.78 9.10
N ASN A 59 8.75 2.51 8.86
CA ASN A 59 9.83 1.77 9.49
C ASN A 59 11.19 2.42 9.19
N ALA A 60 11.45 2.87 7.95
CA ALA A 60 12.69 3.59 7.60
C ALA A 60 12.82 4.94 8.32
N LEU A 61 11.70 5.62 8.56
CA LEU A 61 11.63 6.86 9.33
C LEU A 61 11.72 6.62 10.86
N GLY A 62 11.72 5.35 11.29
CA GLY A 62 11.77 4.95 12.68
C GLY A 62 10.41 4.91 13.37
N TYR A 63 9.32 4.79 12.63
CA TYR A 63 7.98 4.63 13.20
C TYR A 63 7.47 3.23 12.95
N ASP A 64 6.90 2.61 13.99
CA ASP A 64 6.19 1.35 13.87
C ASP A 64 4.79 1.57 13.28
N PHE A 65 4.44 0.84 12.22
CA PHE A 65 3.18 1.01 11.52
C PHE A 65 1.94 0.76 12.39
N GLU A 66 1.96 -0.28 13.22
CA GLU A 66 0.80 -0.65 14.06
C GLU A 66 0.58 0.36 15.18
N ARG A 67 1.66 0.87 15.78
CA ARG A 67 1.60 1.97 16.75
C ARG A 67 1.13 3.26 16.09
N PHE A 68 1.64 3.57 14.90
CA PHE A 68 1.23 4.75 14.14
C PHE A 68 -0.28 4.72 13.83
N LYS A 69 -0.83 3.56 13.46
CA LYS A 69 -2.28 3.35 13.24
C LYS A 69 -3.13 3.62 14.49
N GLN A 70 -2.54 3.44 15.67
CA GLN A 70 -3.16 3.71 16.97
C GLN A 70 -2.91 5.15 17.47
N ASN A 71 -2.36 6.02 16.64
CA ASN A 71 -1.92 7.39 16.98
C ASN A 71 -0.78 7.45 18.01
N ASP A 72 0.01 6.38 18.11
CA ASP A 72 1.24 6.35 18.89
C ASP A 72 2.45 6.60 17.97
N PHE A 73 3.03 7.81 18.09
CA PHE A 73 4.09 8.32 17.22
C PHE A 73 5.49 8.20 17.83
N VAL A 74 5.70 7.23 18.73
CA VAL A 74 7.04 6.98 19.27
C VAL A 74 8.01 6.62 18.16
N LYS A 75 9.13 7.35 18.11
CA LYS A 75 10.19 7.17 17.14
C LYS A 75 11.31 6.30 17.70
N ILE A 76 11.66 5.24 17.00
CA ILE A 76 12.77 4.34 17.28
C ILE A 76 13.71 4.39 16.08
N GLN A 77 14.93 4.88 16.28
CA GLN A 77 15.89 4.99 15.19
C GLN A 77 16.27 3.59 14.68
N PRO A 78 16.09 3.27 13.39
CA PRO A 78 16.50 1.98 12.85
C PRO A 78 18.02 1.89 12.78
N THR A 79 18.56 0.69 12.98
CA THR A 79 19.98 0.44 12.75
C THR A 79 20.31 0.43 11.26
N THR A 80 21.59 0.53 10.91
CA THR A 80 22.06 0.43 9.51
C THR A 80 21.64 -0.89 8.86
N GLU A 81 21.67 -1.99 9.61
CA GLU A 81 21.25 -3.32 9.16
C GLU A 81 19.75 -3.35 8.85
N GLN A 82 18.92 -2.78 9.74
CA GLN A 82 17.48 -2.67 9.53
C GLN A 82 17.15 -1.79 8.31
N LEU A 83 17.87 -0.69 8.10
CA LEU A 83 17.70 0.15 6.92
C LEU A 83 18.04 -0.59 5.61
N GLN A 84 19.07 -1.44 5.62
CA GLN A 84 19.41 -2.27 4.46
C GLN A 84 18.32 -3.29 4.16
N GLU A 85 17.77 -3.95 5.18
CA GLU A 85 16.68 -4.90 5.03
C GLU A 85 15.40 -4.25 4.50
N ILE A 86 15.04 -3.07 5.04
CA ILE A 86 13.90 -2.28 4.56
C ILE A 86 14.10 -1.90 3.08
N MET A 87 15.31 -1.49 2.70
CA MET A 87 15.60 -1.11 1.32
C MET A 87 15.55 -2.30 0.34
N ALA A 88 16.04 -3.47 0.77
CA ALA A 88 15.95 -4.69 -0.02
C ALA A 88 14.49 -5.12 -0.22
N THR A 89 13.69 -5.07 0.85
CA THR A 89 12.24 -5.37 0.80
C THR A 89 11.49 -4.38 -0.10
N TYR A 90 11.83 -3.09 0.00
CA TYR A 90 11.26 -2.05 -0.86
C TYR A 90 11.52 -2.31 -2.34
N GLN A 91 12.76 -2.67 -2.71
CA GLN A 91 13.11 -2.98 -4.10
C GLN A 91 12.35 -4.22 -4.61
N GLN A 92 12.22 -5.25 -3.77
CA GLN A 92 11.49 -6.45 -4.12
C GLN A 92 10.00 -6.13 -4.35
N GLU A 93 9.36 -5.42 -3.43
CA GLU A 93 7.96 -5.03 -3.54
C GLU A 93 7.72 -4.13 -4.77
N ALA A 94 8.58 -3.15 -5.03
CA ALA A 94 8.49 -2.30 -6.21
C ALA A 94 8.57 -3.10 -7.52
N SER A 95 9.42 -4.14 -7.57
CA SER A 95 9.54 -5.02 -8.74
C SER A 95 8.28 -5.86 -8.96
N LYS A 96 7.67 -6.39 -7.89
CA LYS A 96 6.41 -7.16 -7.95
C LYS A 96 5.26 -6.29 -8.45
N SER A 97 5.10 -5.10 -7.88
CA SER A 97 4.01 -4.19 -8.26
C SER A 97 4.07 -3.81 -9.74
N ARG A 98 5.27 -3.57 -10.28
CA ARG A 98 5.45 -3.31 -11.71
C ARG A 98 5.03 -4.51 -12.56
N SER A 99 5.38 -5.73 -12.14
CA SER A 99 4.97 -6.95 -12.84
C SER A 99 3.45 -7.15 -12.82
N GLU A 100 2.80 -6.90 -11.69
CA GLU A 100 1.34 -7.00 -11.52
C GLU A 100 0.59 -5.95 -12.33
N GLN A 101 1.11 -4.71 -12.41
CA GLN A 101 0.59 -3.67 -13.28
C GLN A 101 0.60 -4.10 -14.76
N ILE A 102 1.72 -4.63 -15.24
CA ILE A 102 1.84 -5.10 -16.63
C ILE A 102 0.86 -6.25 -16.89
N LYS A 103 0.73 -7.22 -15.98
CA LYS A 103 -0.22 -8.33 -16.11
C LYS A 103 -1.66 -7.83 -16.19
N LEU A 104 -2.05 -6.87 -15.35
CA LEU A 104 -3.38 -6.29 -15.42
C LEU A 104 -3.60 -5.59 -16.77
N GLU A 105 -2.65 -4.76 -17.20
CA GLU A 105 -2.79 -4.00 -18.44
C GLU A 105 -3.06 -4.93 -19.63
N VAL A 106 -2.34 -6.05 -19.69
CA VAL A 106 -2.57 -7.12 -20.68
C VAL A 106 -3.95 -7.77 -20.49
N ASP A 107 -4.36 -8.11 -19.27
CA ASP A 107 -5.65 -8.77 -19.01
C ASP A 107 -6.85 -7.84 -19.32
N MET A 108 -6.71 -6.52 -19.11
CA MET A 108 -7.70 -5.51 -19.49
C MET A 108 -7.79 -5.32 -21.00
N GLU A 109 -6.66 -5.31 -21.71
CA GLU A 109 -6.63 -5.28 -23.19
C GLU A 109 -7.32 -6.51 -23.79
N LEU A 110 -7.00 -7.71 -23.29
CA LEU A 110 -7.60 -8.97 -23.76
C LEU A 110 -9.12 -9.02 -23.55
N ARG A 111 -9.63 -8.30 -22.55
CA ARG A 111 -11.07 -8.22 -22.22
C ARG A 111 -11.77 -7.02 -22.86
N GLY A 112 -11.06 -6.19 -23.64
CA GLY A 112 -11.62 -5.00 -24.29
C GLY A 112 -12.05 -3.91 -23.32
N LEU A 113 -11.41 -3.82 -22.15
CA LEU A 113 -11.74 -2.88 -21.07
C LEU A 113 -10.83 -1.63 -21.04
N LYS A 114 -10.00 -1.44 -22.08
CA LYS A 114 -9.02 -0.35 -22.20
C LYS A 114 -9.46 0.70 -23.23
#